data_AF-X8HQG1-F1
#
_entry.id   AF-X8HQG1-F1
#
_cell.length_a   1.000
_cell.length_b   1.000
_cell.length_c   1.000
_cell.angle_alpha   90.00
_cell.angle_beta   90.00
_cell.angle_gamma   90.00
#
_symmetry.space_group_name_H-M   'P 1'
#
loop_
_entity.id
_entity.type
_entity.pdbx_description
1 polymer ?
#
loop_
_entity_poly.entity_id
_entity_poly.type
_entity_poly.pdbx_seq_one_letter_code
_entity_poly.pdbx_strand_id
1 'polypeptide(L)'
;MFYIYTKQKKAEIKFTVNLTANEVRDFMDNNLFLDYPELNKDDYIVVEKSEPFKYPTYDATTNSIREMTRNELIEEDIEIQLTPGEYIENKKLKFIPQPSSYHTWNTITHTWDINMEDVKRTFKHKFREILLDKMFGSYEHDGKIFQMKEYDEINFMRVKMALDIAGETEDYNVIKQALVTLGIPITEELEEKIKGAMKVGKLKNLLKTLTTPWRLKDDSVVDIPLGELNLIYFSWILRVITAQNKYTAITKKILKVKNVEELEAIKWE
;
A
#
# COMPACT_ATOMS: atom_id res chain seq x y z
N MET A 1 44.55 -21.46 -5.06
CA MET A 1 44.85 -21.54 -6.51
C MET A 1 45.45 -20.20 -6.91
N PHE A 2 46.51 -20.25 -7.71
CA PHE A 2 47.18 -19.06 -8.22
C PHE A 2 46.80 -18.84 -9.68
N TYR A 3 46.47 -17.60 -10.02
CA TYR A 3 46.21 -17.15 -11.38
C TYR A 3 47.34 -16.20 -11.80
N ILE A 4 47.96 -16.47 -12.94
CA ILE A 4 49.06 -15.67 -13.46
C ILE A 4 48.52 -14.85 -14.64
N TYR A 5 48.40 -13.54 -14.44
CA TYR A 5 47.80 -12.62 -15.40
C TYR A 5 48.85 -11.81 -16.15
N THR A 6 48.56 -11.46 -17.41
CA THR A 6 49.34 -10.51 -18.20
C THR A 6 49.16 -9.07 -17.69
N LYS A 7 50.19 -8.23 -17.84
CA LYS A 7 50.16 -6.79 -17.51
C LYS A 7 49.57 -5.94 -18.65
N GLN A 8 48.29 -6.16 -18.97
CA GLN A 8 47.59 -5.45 -20.06
C GLN A 8 46.24 -4.91 -19.60
N LYS A 9 45.67 -3.95 -20.35
CA LYS A 9 44.37 -3.35 -20.04
C LYS A 9 43.26 -4.42 -20.03
N LYS A 10 43.18 -5.24 -21.08
CA LYS A 10 42.48 -6.53 -21.10
C LYS A 10 43.47 -7.59 -20.64
N ALA A 11 43.54 -7.83 -19.33
CA ALA A 11 44.47 -8.83 -18.81
C ALA A 11 43.95 -10.23 -19.15
N GLU A 12 44.86 -11.17 -19.36
CA GLU A 12 44.54 -12.55 -19.69
C GLU A 12 45.24 -13.49 -18.71
N ILE A 13 44.59 -14.59 -18.36
CA ILE A 13 45.21 -15.65 -17.57
C ILE A 13 46.14 -16.42 -18.49
N LYS A 14 47.45 -16.34 -18.23
CA LYS A 14 48.45 -17.06 -19.02
C LYS A 14 48.50 -18.54 -18.65
N PHE A 15 48.46 -18.83 -17.35
CA PHE A 15 48.34 -20.17 -16.78
C PHE A 15 47.86 -20.08 -15.33
N THR A 16 47.57 -21.24 -14.74
CA THR A 16 47.10 -21.35 -13.36
C THR A 16 47.86 -22.43 -12.62
N VAL A 17 48.09 -22.23 -11.33
CA VAL A 17 48.68 -23.25 -10.45
C VAL A 17 47.63 -23.67 -9.42
N ASN A 18 47.16 -24.90 -9.54
CA ASN A 18 46.15 -25.47 -8.65
C ASN A 18 46.78 -26.10 -7.39
N LEU A 19 47.57 -25.30 -6.68
CA LEU A 19 48.18 -25.65 -5.41
C LEU A 19 47.85 -24.56 -4.38
N THR A 20 47.93 -24.93 -3.11
CA THR A 20 47.92 -24.00 -1.97
C THR A 20 49.30 -23.38 -1.78
N ALA A 21 49.38 -22.25 -1.07
CA ALA A 21 50.67 -21.62 -0.77
C ALA A 21 51.67 -22.56 -0.06
N ASN A 22 51.19 -23.44 0.82
CA ASN A 22 52.04 -24.45 1.48
C ASN A 22 52.60 -25.46 0.47
N GLU A 23 51.76 -25.97 -0.43
CA GLU A 23 52.21 -26.92 -1.46
C GLU A 23 53.18 -26.28 -2.45
N VAL A 24 52.98 -25.01 -2.82
CA VAL A 24 53.93 -24.27 -3.67
C VAL A 24 55.28 -24.09 -2.97
N ARG A 25 55.29 -23.83 -1.66
CA ARG A 25 56.52 -23.79 -0.87
C ARG A 25 57.21 -25.15 -0.82
N ASP A 26 56.45 -26.18 -0.48
CA ASP A 26 56.99 -27.50 -0.16
C ASP A 26 57.39 -28.31 -1.40
N PHE A 27 56.71 -28.10 -2.55
CA PHE A 27 56.95 -28.85 -3.79
C PHE A 27 57.60 -28.03 -4.92
N MET A 28 57.45 -26.70 -4.93
CA MET A 28 57.96 -25.84 -6.00
C MET A 28 59.02 -24.85 -5.54
N ASP A 29 59.48 -24.92 -4.29
CA ASP A 29 60.46 -23.98 -3.69
C ASP A 29 60.04 -22.51 -3.89
N ASN A 30 58.75 -22.23 -3.70
CA ASN A 30 58.13 -20.92 -3.95
C ASN A 30 58.23 -20.41 -5.41
N ASN A 31 58.61 -21.26 -6.37
CA ASN A 31 58.72 -20.89 -7.79
C ASN A 31 57.49 -21.32 -8.60
N LEU A 32 56.50 -20.43 -8.70
CA LEU A 32 55.27 -20.65 -9.48
C LEU A 32 55.48 -20.78 -11.01
N PHE A 33 56.69 -20.51 -11.52
CA PHE A 33 57.02 -20.58 -12.95
C PHE A 33 57.95 -21.76 -13.28
N LEU A 34 58.08 -22.74 -12.39
CA LEU A 34 58.98 -23.89 -12.59
C LEU A 34 58.74 -24.61 -13.92
N ASP A 35 57.47 -24.77 -14.31
CA ASP A 35 57.05 -25.43 -15.55
C ASP A 35 57.07 -24.50 -16.78
N TYR A 36 57.36 -23.21 -16.59
CA TYR A 36 57.39 -22.18 -17.64
C TYR A 36 58.67 -21.32 -17.53
N PRO A 37 59.88 -21.92 -17.57
CA PRO A 37 61.14 -21.21 -17.37
C PRO A 37 61.47 -20.20 -18.48
N GLU A 38 60.84 -20.33 -19.64
CA GLU A 38 60.96 -19.39 -20.76
C GLU A 38 60.25 -18.06 -20.53
N LEU A 39 59.34 -18.00 -19.54
CA LEU A 39 58.59 -16.78 -19.24
C LEU A 39 59.35 -15.89 -18.27
N ASN A 40 59.38 -14.59 -18.55
CA ASN A 40 59.90 -13.60 -17.62
C ASN A 40 58.85 -13.27 -16.55
N LYS A 41 59.17 -13.56 -15.28
CA LYS A 41 58.26 -13.35 -14.13
C LYS A 41 57.81 -11.91 -13.99
N ASP A 42 58.67 -10.95 -14.35
CA ASP A 42 58.38 -9.52 -14.21
C ASP A 42 57.28 -9.03 -15.15
N ASP A 43 56.93 -9.80 -16.17
CA ASP A 43 55.87 -9.45 -17.14
C ASP A 43 54.46 -9.83 -16.66
N TYR A 44 54.35 -10.49 -15.50
CA TYR A 44 53.09 -11.05 -15.00
C TYR A 44 52.75 -10.58 -13.57
N ILE A 45 51.48 -10.72 -13.21
CA ILE A 45 50.99 -10.57 -11.83
C ILE A 45 50.40 -11.88 -11.36
N VAL A 46 50.87 -12.34 -10.21
CA VAL A 46 50.36 -13.54 -9.52
C VAL A 46 49.27 -13.12 -8.54
N VAL A 47 48.10 -13.75 -8.62
CA VAL A 47 47.00 -13.54 -7.68
C VAL A 47 46.55 -14.89 -7.10
N GLU A 48 46.57 -15.02 -5.78
CA GLU A 48 45.96 -16.15 -5.08
C GLU A 48 44.48 -15.87 -4.83
N LYS A 49 43.59 -16.69 -5.37
CA LYS A 49 42.14 -16.55 -5.20
C LYS A 49 41.42 -17.89 -5.41
N SER A 50 40.17 -18.00 -4.96
CA SER A 50 39.32 -19.15 -5.23
C SER A 50 38.74 -19.16 -6.65
N GLU A 51 38.46 -17.98 -7.20
CA GLU A 51 37.86 -17.80 -8.52
C GLU A 51 38.56 -16.67 -9.29
N PRO A 52 38.70 -16.77 -10.62
CA PRO A 52 39.33 -15.73 -11.42
C PRO A 52 38.48 -14.46 -11.43
N PHE A 53 39.09 -13.34 -11.83
CA PHE A 53 38.33 -12.14 -12.20
C PHE A 53 37.55 -12.42 -13.49
N LYS A 54 36.37 -11.80 -13.65
CA LYS A 54 35.54 -12.02 -14.85
C LYS A 54 36.05 -11.17 -16.01
N TYR A 55 36.41 -9.92 -15.73
CA TYR A 55 37.03 -8.96 -16.63
C TYR A 55 38.25 -8.35 -15.94
N PRO A 56 39.37 -9.10 -15.86
CA PRO A 56 40.60 -8.63 -15.24
C PRO A 56 41.22 -7.45 -16.01
N THR A 57 41.76 -6.49 -15.26
CA THR A 57 42.56 -5.39 -15.80
C THR A 57 43.76 -5.13 -14.92
N TYR A 58 44.88 -4.78 -15.56
CA TYR A 58 46.10 -4.39 -14.87
C TYR A 58 46.07 -2.92 -14.43
N ASP A 59 46.26 -2.69 -13.14
CA ASP A 59 46.41 -1.37 -12.55
C ASP A 59 47.89 -1.05 -12.33
N ALA A 60 48.45 -0.19 -13.17
CA ALA A 60 49.86 0.19 -13.10
C ALA A 60 50.20 1.02 -11.85
N THR A 61 49.22 1.67 -11.22
CA THR A 61 49.44 2.53 -10.04
C THR A 61 49.72 1.67 -8.81
N THR A 62 48.98 0.58 -8.65
CA THR A 62 49.10 -0.36 -7.54
C THR A 62 49.90 -1.61 -7.91
N ASN A 63 50.31 -1.74 -9.18
CA ASN A 63 50.97 -2.91 -9.75
C ASN A 63 50.21 -4.21 -9.41
N SER A 64 48.90 -4.22 -9.66
CA SER A 64 48.00 -5.33 -9.29
C SER A 64 46.95 -5.62 -10.37
N ILE A 65 46.30 -6.78 -10.29
CA ILE A 65 45.11 -7.10 -11.09
C ILE A 65 43.85 -6.81 -10.29
N ARG A 66 42.88 -6.18 -10.93
CA ARG A 66 41.54 -5.95 -10.38
C ARG A 66 40.47 -6.20 -11.44
N GLU A 67 39.22 -6.18 -11.02
CA GLU A 67 38.08 -6.19 -11.95
C GLU A 67 37.98 -4.82 -12.66
N MET A 68 37.63 -4.84 -13.94
CA MET A 68 37.28 -3.62 -14.69
C MET A 68 36.08 -2.93 -14.04
N THR A 69 36.14 -1.60 -13.95
CA THR A 69 34.99 -0.78 -13.60
C THR A 69 33.98 -0.77 -14.76
N ARG A 70 32.72 -0.41 -14.48
CA ARG A 70 31.67 -0.32 -15.53
C ARG A 70 32.07 0.60 -16.68
N ASN A 71 32.76 1.70 -16.41
CA ASN A 71 33.24 2.62 -17.45
C ASN A 71 34.32 1.95 -18.32
N GLU A 72 35.26 1.22 -17.72
CA GLU A 72 36.29 0.48 -18.46
C GLU A 72 35.67 -0.63 -19.31
N LEU A 73 34.62 -1.31 -18.81
CA LEU A 73 33.87 -2.29 -19.60
C LEU A 73 33.26 -1.65 -20.85
N ILE A 74 32.65 -0.46 -20.72
CA ILE A 74 32.07 0.28 -21.86
C ILE A 74 33.16 0.73 -22.84
N GLU A 75 34.29 1.25 -22.36
CA GLU A 75 35.42 1.65 -23.21
C GLU A 75 35.90 0.50 -24.10
N GLU A 76 35.95 -0.69 -23.50
CA GLU A 76 36.40 -1.95 -24.11
C GLU A 76 35.32 -2.67 -24.95
N ASP A 77 34.16 -2.03 -25.17
CA ASP A 77 33.01 -2.54 -25.91
C ASP A 77 32.41 -3.84 -25.31
N ILE A 78 32.51 -3.99 -23.99
CA ILE A 78 31.92 -5.10 -23.23
C ILE A 78 30.52 -4.70 -22.75
N GLU A 79 29.52 -5.52 -23.07
CA GLU A 79 28.13 -5.28 -22.69
C GLU A 79 27.94 -5.31 -21.17
N ILE A 80 27.24 -4.31 -20.64
CA ILE A 80 26.88 -4.21 -19.23
C ILE A 80 25.37 -4.17 -19.06
N GLN A 81 24.88 -4.67 -17.94
CA GLN A 81 23.50 -4.46 -17.55
C GLN A 81 23.30 -3.01 -17.12
N LEU A 82 22.30 -2.36 -17.71
CA LEU A 82 21.88 -1.00 -17.38
C LEU A 82 20.68 -1.04 -16.44
N THR A 83 20.71 -0.19 -15.43
CA THR A 83 19.57 0.04 -14.54
C THR A 83 18.64 1.12 -15.12
N PRO A 84 17.36 1.18 -14.72
CA PRO A 84 16.47 2.26 -15.13
C PRO A 84 17.08 3.66 -14.87
N GLY A 85 17.07 4.51 -15.90
CA GLY A 85 17.71 5.82 -15.87
C GLY A 85 19.14 5.82 -16.41
N GLU A 86 19.77 4.67 -16.60
CA GLU A 86 21.10 4.57 -17.21
C GLU A 86 21.02 4.34 -18.73
N TYR A 87 21.93 4.99 -19.45
CA TYR A 87 22.15 4.76 -20.88
C TYR A 87 23.60 5.04 -21.28
N ILE A 88 24.01 4.50 -22.42
CA ILE A 88 25.36 4.68 -22.96
C ILE A 88 25.28 5.59 -24.18
N GLU A 89 26.05 6.67 -24.18
CA GLU A 89 26.20 7.55 -25.34
C GLU A 89 27.67 7.95 -25.48
N ASN A 90 28.23 7.80 -26.68
CA ASN A 90 29.64 8.10 -26.96
C ASN A 90 30.63 7.39 -26.02
N LYS A 91 30.44 6.08 -25.78
CA LYS A 91 31.21 5.26 -24.82
C LYS A 91 31.24 5.77 -23.38
N LYS A 92 30.27 6.62 -22.99
CA LYS A 92 30.14 7.11 -21.62
C LYS A 92 28.80 6.68 -21.04
N LEU A 93 28.85 6.14 -19.82
CA LEU A 93 27.65 5.89 -19.02
C LEU A 93 27.04 7.23 -18.59
N LYS A 94 25.76 7.41 -18.85
CA LYS A 94 24.96 8.55 -18.42
C LYS A 94 23.82 8.07 -17.53
N PHE A 95 23.39 8.95 -16.62
CA PHE A 95 22.32 8.68 -15.68
C PHE A 95 21.33 9.84 -15.63
N ILE A 96 20.03 9.52 -15.75
CA ILE A 96 18.93 10.46 -15.60
C ILE A 96 18.11 10.03 -14.37
N PRO A 97 18.05 10.85 -13.30
CA PRO A 97 17.31 10.50 -12.10
C PRO A 97 15.83 10.35 -12.39
N GLN A 98 15.18 9.40 -11.71
CA GLN A 98 13.75 9.18 -11.83
C GLN A 98 12.98 10.38 -11.25
N PRO A 99 12.08 11.03 -12.02
CA PRO A 99 11.33 12.19 -11.52
C PRO A 99 10.34 11.82 -10.41
N SER A 100 9.68 10.67 -10.53
CA SER A 100 8.83 10.09 -9.49
C SER A 100 8.69 8.59 -9.66
N SER A 101 8.24 7.90 -8.62
CA SER A 101 7.99 6.45 -8.63
C SER A 101 6.95 5.99 -9.68
N TYR A 102 6.21 6.91 -10.29
CA TYR A 102 5.21 6.62 -11.31
C TYR A 102 5.76 6.66 -12.75
N HIS A 103 7.02 7.06 -12.93
CA HIS A 103 7.66 7.09 -14.24
C HIS A 103 8.32 5.75 -14.55
N THR A 104 8.21 5.32 -15.79
CA THR A 104 8.86 4.12 -16.32
C THR A 104 9.98 4.53 -17.26
N TRP A 105 11.14 3.89 -17.14
CA TRP A 105 12.28 4.18 -18.00
C TRP A 105 12.07 3.59 -19.40
N ASN A 106 12.21 4.42 -20.42
CA ASN A 106 12.21 4.01 -21.82
C ASN A 106 13.66 3.85 -22.30
N THR A 107 14.07 2.60 -22.50
CA THR A 107 15.43 2.26 -22.92
C THR A 107 15.76 2.66 -24.35
N ILE A 108 14.77 2.96 -25.19
CA ILE A 108 14.96 3.33 -26.60
C ILE A 108 15.16 4.84 -26.73
N THR A 109 14.32 5.62 -26.08
CA THR A 109 14.36 7.10 -26.14
C THR A 109 15.26 7.71 -25.07
N HIS A 110 15.68 6.91 -24.08
CA HIS A 110 16.40 7.36 -22.88
C HIS A 110 15.62 8.46 -22.13
N THR A 111 14.30 8.28 -22.01
CA THR A 111 13.41 9.20 -21.30
C THR A 111 12.60 8.49 -20.24
N TRP A 112 12.13 9.26 -19.27
CA TRP A 112 11.13 8.81 -18.29
C TRP A 112 9.74 9.05 -18.84
N ASP A 113 9.02 7.97 -19.13
CA ASP A 113 7.65 8.02 -19.63
C ASP A 113 6.66 7.88 -18.48
N ILE A 114 5.48 8.51 -18.62
CA ILE A 114 4.42 8.46 -17.61
C ILE A 114 3.05 8.31 -18.26
N ASN A 115 2.27 7.36 -17.75
CA ASN A 115 0.86 7.26 -18.07
C ASN A 115 0.01 7.99 -17.01
N MET A 116 -0.27 9.28 -17.23
CA MET A 116 -1.05 10.08 -16.29
C MET A 116 -2.48 9.56 -16.04
N GLU A 117 -3.10 8.86 -16.99
CA GLU A 117 -4.42 8.23 -16.80
C GLU A 117 -4.34 7.13 -15.72
N ASP A 118 -3.32 6.27 -15.81
CA ASP A 118 -3.09 5.19 -14.85
C ASP A 118 -2.74 5.74 -13.46
N VAL A 119 -1.90 6.78 -13.39
CA VAL A 119 -1.55 7.43 -12.11
C VAL A 119 -2.80 8.03 -11.47
N LYS A 120 -3.62 8.77 -12.24
CA LYS A 120 -4.89 9.32 -11.75
C LYS A 120 -5.83 8.21 -11.25
N ARG A 121 -5.87 7.06 -11.92
CA ARG A 121 -6.65 5.89 -11.48
C ARG A 121 -6.15 5.37 -10.14
N THR A 122 -4.85 5.20 -9.94
CA THR A 122 -4.24 4.79 -8.66
C THR A 122 -4.63 5.72 -7.52
N PHE A 123 -4.56 7.04 -7.72
CA PHE A 123 -4.98 8.01 -6.70
C PHE A 123 -6.48 7.92 -6.39
N LYS A 124 -7.34 7.74 -7.40
CA LYS A 124 -8.79 7.52 -7.16
C LYS A 124 -9.03 6.28 -6.31
N HIS A 125 -8.33 5.18 -6.56
CA HIS A 125 -8.44 3.96 -5.75
C HIS A 125 -8.03 4.21 -4.29
N LYS A 126 -6.90 4.87 -4.05
CA LYS A 126 -6.46 5.25 -2.70
C LYS A 126 -7.53 6.02 -1.93
N PHE A 127 -8.17 7.03 -2.54
CA PHE A 127 -9.23 7.78 -1.86
C PHE A 127 -10.55 7.02 -1.77
N ARG A 128 -10.81 6.08 -2.68
CA ARG A 128 -11.97 5.19 -2.60
C ARG A 128 -11.88 4.26 -1.39
N GLU A 129 -10.70 3.77 -1.06
CA GLU A 129 -10.49 2.97 0.16
C GLU A 129 -10.83 3.78 1.42
N ILE A 130 -10.40 5.05 1.48
CA ILE A 130 -10.76 5.95 2.58
C ILE A 130 -12.27 6.19 2.63
N LEU A 131 -12.93 6.37 1.48
CA LEU A 131 -14.39 6.48 1.41
C LEU A 131 -15.07 5.24 1.99
N LEU A 132 -14.64 4.04 1.61
CA LEU A 132 -15.22 2.78 2.08
C LEU A 132 -15.07 2.63 3.60
N ASP A 133 -13.90 2.98 4.16
CA ASP A 133 -13.70 3.02 5.61
C ASP A 133 -14.68 3.99 6.31
N LYS A 134 -14.87 5.19 5.76
CA LYS A 134 -15.84 6.17 6.31
C LYS A 134 -17.29 5.73 6.18
N MET A 135 -17.63 4.95 5.16
CA MET A 135 -18.99 4.45 4.94
C MET A 135 -19.32 3.31 5.90
N PHE A 136 -18.50 2.26 5.91
CA PHE A 136 -18.77 0.99 6.58
C PHE A 136 -18.07 0.85 7.94
N GLY A 137 -17.28 1.85 8.34
CA GLY A 137 -16.66 1.91 9.65
C GLY A 137 -17.68 2.10 10.77
N SER A 138 -17.33 1.64 11.97
CA SER A 138 -18.11 1.84 13.19
C SER A 138 -18.42 3.33 13.41
N TYR A 139 -19.52 3.61 14.11
CA TYR A 139 -19.96 4.97 14.37
C TYR A 139 -19.98 5.24 15.87
N GLU A 140 -19.29 6.28 16.30
CA GLU A 140 -19.32 6.72 17.69
C GLU A 140 -20.43 7.76 17.88
N HIS A 141 -21.24 7.58 18.91
CA HIS A 141 -22.22 8.56 19.36
C HIS A 141 -22.30 8.53 20.89
N ASP A 142 -22.08 9.67 21.53
CA ASP A 142 -22.13 9.84 22.98
C ASP A 142 -21.32 8.78 23.75
N GLY A 143 -20.09 8.52 23.30
CA GLY A 143 -19.17 7.55 23.89
C GLY A 143 -19.54 6.08 23.63
N LYS A 144 -20.63 5.80 22.91
CA LYS A 144 -21.04 4.45 22.49
C LYS A 144 -20.60 4.18 21.06
N ILE A 145 -20.08 2.98 20.80
CA ILE A 145 -19.62 2.59 19.46
C ILE A 145 -20.60 1.62 18.84
N PHE A 146 -21.28 2.07 17.79
CA PHE A 146 -22.23 1.30 17.00
C PHE A 146 -21.53 0.58 15.86
N GLN A 147 -21.86 -0.71 15.69
CA GLN A 147 -21.49 -1.45 14.51
C GLN A 147 -22.42 -1.04 13.36
N MET A 148 -21.85 -0.70 12.20
CA MET A 148 -22.58 -0.22 11.03
C MET A 148 -22.21 -1.06 9.81
N LYS A 149 -22.21 -2.39 9.97
CA LYS A 149 -22.09 -3.29 8.81
C LYS A 149 -23.42 -3.32 8.07
N GLU A 150 -23.42 -3.91 6.87
CA GLU A 150 -24.60 -4.02 6.01
C GLU A 150 -25.82 -4.61 6.73
N TYR A 151 -25.64 -5.64 7.57
CA TYR A 151 -26.73 -6.22 8.35
C TYR A 151 -27.21 -5.30 9.50
N ASP A 152 -26.33 -4.50 10.08
CA ASP A 152 -26.68 -3.60 11.19
C ASP A 152 -27.49 -2.41 10.69
N GLU A 153 -27.18 -1.88 9.51
CA GLU A 153 -27.97 -0.82 8.86
C GLU A 153 -29.43 -1.23 8.67
N ILE A 154 -29.67 -2.49 8.29
CA ILE A 154 -31.01 -3.05 8.15
C ILE A 154 -31.78 -2.99 9.48
N ASN A 155 -31.11 -3.19 10.62
CA ASN A 155 -31.76 -3.12 11.92
C ASN A 155 -32.22 -1.69 12.24
N PHE A 156 -31.39 -0.68 11.94
CA PHE A 156 -31.80 0.73 12.08
C PHE A 156 -32.99 1.07 11.18
N MET A 157 -32.95 0.63 9.92
CA MET A 157 -34.06 0.83 8.97
C MET A 157 -35.35 0.15 9.44
N ARG A 158 -35.27 -1.07 9.98
CA ARG A 158 -36.43 -1.80 10.53
C ARG A 158 -37.07 -1.04 11.69
N VAL A 159 -36.28 -0.53 12.63
CA VAL A 159 -36.80 0.28 13.74
C VAL A 159 -37.49 1.54 13.22
N LYS A 160 -36.85 2.26 12.29
CA LYS A 160 -37.42 3.47 11.68
C LYS A 160 -38.75 3.16 10.97
N MET A 161 -38.79 2.12 10.14
CA MET A 161 -40.00 1.69 9.42
C MET A 161 -41.11 1.26 10.38
N ALA A 162 -40.78 0.49 11.43
CA ALA A 162 -41.75 0.07 12.42
C ALA A 162 -42.36 1.27 13.16
N LEU A 163 -41.56 2.27 13.54
CA LEU A 163 -42.04 3.52 14.14
C LEU A 163 -42.93 4.33 13.21
N ASP A 164 -42.61 4.37 11.91
CA ASP A 164 -43.40 5.06 10.90
C ASP A 164 -44.78 4.39 10.75
N ILE A 165 -44.78 3.06 10.53
CA ILE A 165 -46.00 2.25 10.38
C ILE A 165 -46.86 2.32 11.64
N ALA A 166 -46.26 2.12 12.82
CA ALA A 166 -46.98 2.17 14.09
C ALA A 166 -47.44 3.59 14.43
N GLY A 167 -46.75 4.63 13.98
CA GLY A 167 -47.15 6.02 14.21
C GLY A 167 -48.39 6.44 13.42
N GLU A 168 -48.69 5.74 12.32
CA GLU A 168 -49.81 6.01 11.40
C GLU A 168 -51.01 5.09 11.63
N THR A 169 -50.90 4.10 12.53
CA THR A 169 -51.99 3.16 12.80
C THR A 169 -53.10 3.80 13.64
N GLU A 170 -54.33 3.54 13.23
CA GLU A 170 -55.53 3.97 13.96
C GLU A 170 -56.08 2.86 14.88
N ASP A 171 -55.61 1.62 14.74
CA ASP A 171 -56.06 0.47 15.53
C ASP A 171 -55.13 0.21 16.72
N TYR A 172 -55.66 0.46 17.93
CA TYR A 172 -54.96 0.19 19.19
C TYR A 172 -54.54 -1.27 19.33
N ASN A 173 -55.33 -2.23 18.84
CA ASN A 173 -55.03 -3.65 18.99
C ASN A 173 -53.77 -4.05 18.24
N VAL A 174 -53.49 -3.41 17.10
CA VAL A 174 -52.26 -3.64 16.32
C VAL A 174 -51.04 -3.17 17.11
N ILE A 175 -51.11 -1.98 17.73
CA ILE A 175 -50.03 -1.46 18.59
C ILE A 175 -49.84 -2.37 19.80
N LYS A 176 -50.95 -2.78 20.44
CA LYS A 176 -50.94 -3.67 21.60
C LYS A 176 -50.21 -4.97 21.28
N GLN A 177 -50.55 -5.63 20.17
CA GLN A 177 -49.89 -6.85 19.73
C GLN A 177 -48.40 -6.64 19.42
N ALA A 178 -48.05 -5.52 18.78
CA ALA A 178 -46.65 -5.20 18.48
C ALA A 178 -45.82 -5.01 19.76
N LEU A 179 -46.32 -4.27 20.75
CA LEU A 179 -45.62 -4.05 22.02
C LEU A 179 -45.43 -5.35 22.81
N VAL A 180 -46.46 -6.21 22.86
CA VAL A 180 -46.35 -7.55 23.47
C VAL A 180 -45.29 -8.39 22.76
N THR A 181 -45.26 -8.37 21.43
CA THR A 181 -44.27 -9.11 20.63
C THR A 181 -42.85 -8.61 20.88
N LEU A 182 -42.68 -7.31 21.13
CA LEU A 182 -41.41 -6.68 21.51
C LEU A 182 -41.03 -6.93 22.98
N GLY A 183 -41.85 -7.65 23.75
CA GLY A 183 -41.62 -7.92 25.17
C GLY A 183 -41.85 -6.71 26.07
N ILE A 184 -42.54 -5.68 25.59
CA ILE A 184 -42.87 -4.47 26.37
C ILE A 184 -44.18 -4.73 27.14
N PRO A 185 -44.17 -4.79 28.49
CA PRO A 185 -45.37 -5.01 29.26
C PRO A 185 -46.32 -3.82 29.15
N ILE A 186 -47.60 -4.11 28.89
CA ILE A 186 -48.64 -3.09 28.76
C ILE A 186 -49.33 -2.93 30.11
N THR A 187 -48.86 -1.96 30.88
CA THR A 187 -49.52 -1.53 32.12
C THR A 187 -50.74 -0.69 31.79
N GLU A 188 -51.68 -0.56 32.74
CA GLU A 188 -52.85 0.31 32.59
C GLU A 188 -52.44 1.76 32.26
N GLU A 189 -51.39 2.27 32.93
CA GLU A 189 -50.84 3.61 32.67
C GLU A 189 -50.32 3.76 31.22
N LEU A 190 -49.61 2.76 30.71
CA LEU A 190 -49.08 2.78 29.34
C LEU A 190 -50.22 2.69 28.32
N GLU A 191 -51.23 1.86 28.57
CA GLU A 191 -52.43 1.74 27.74
C GLU A 191 -53.18 3.08 27.63
N GLU A 192 -53.38 3.78 28.75
CA GLU A 192 -54.00 5.11 28.76
C GLU A 192 -53.17 6.14 27.98
N LYS A 193 -51.84 6.14 28.15
CA LYS A 193 -50.93 7.03 27.41
C LYS A 193 -50.99 6.79 25.91
N ILE A 194 -51.02 5.53 25.47
CA ILE A 194 -51.12 5.17 24.04
C ILE A 194 -52.44 5.65 23.47
N LYS A 195 -53.58 5.31 24.09
CA LYS A 195 -54.91 5.74 23.61
C LYS A 195 -55.04 7.26 23.59
N GLY A 196 -54.51 7.94 24.61
CA GLY A 196 -54.44 9.39 24.66
C GLY A 196 -53.62 9.97 23.50
N ALA A 197 -52.42 9.43 23.27
CA ALA A 197 -51.53 9.86 22.20
C ALA A 197 -52.13 9.63 20.80
N MET A 198 -52.88 8.55 20.60
CA MET A 198 -53.62 8.28 19.36
C MET A 198 -54.68 9.36 19.09
N LYS A 199 -55.51 9.70 20.09
CA LYS A 199 -56.57 10.73 19.96
C LYS A 199 -56.04 12.10 19.56
N VAL A 200 -54.85 12.46 20.01
CA VAL A 200 -54.23 13.77 19.72
C VAL A 200 -53.19 13.73 18.59
N GLY A 201 -53.07 12.60 17.87
CA GLY A 201 -52.13 12.46 16.75
C GLY A 201 -50.65 12.50 17.14
N LYS A 202 -50.31 12.15 18.39
CA LYS A 202 -48.93 12.18 18.93
C LYS A 202 -48.38 10.78 19.24
N LEU A 203 -49.01 9.72 18.74
CA LEU A 203 -48.59 8.33 18.98
C LEU A 203 -47.11 8.12 18.65
N LYS A 204 -46.65 8.55 17.48
CA LYS A 204 -45.24 8.43 17.08
C LYS A 204 -44.27 9.09 18.07
N ASN A 205 -44.66 10.22 18.67
CA ASN A 205 -43.83 10.90 19.66
C ASN A 205 -43.73 10.11 20.97
N LEU A 206 -44.82 9.46 21.40
CA LEU A 206 -44.80 8.53 22.52
C LEU A 206 -43.94 7.30 22.21
N LEU A 207 -44.12 6.67 21.05
CA LEU A 207 -43.35 5.48 20.68
C LEU A 207 -41.84 5.73 20.65
N LYS A 208 -41.41 6.93 20.24
CA LYS A 208 -39.99 7.34 20.29
C LYS A 208 -39.37 7.30 21.69
N THR A 209 -40.16 7.43 22.76
CA THR A 209 -39.64 7.40 24.13
C THR A 209 -39.48 5.98 24.68
N LEU A 210 -40.07 4.98 24.02
CA LEU A 210 -39.87 3.58 24.41
C LEU A 210 -38.43 3.17 24.13
N THR A 211 -37.88 2.32 24.99
CA THR A 211 -36.52 1.82 24.84
C THR A 211 -36.51 0.41 24.24
N THR A 212 -35.40 0.06 23.62
CA THR A 212 -35.13 -1.29 23.13
C THR A 212 -33.67 -1.67 23.42
N PRO A 213 -33.40 -2.93 23.78
CA PRO A 213 -32.03 -3.39 23.96
C PRO A 213 -31.30 -3.39 22.61
N TRP A 214 -30.16 -2.69 22.54
CA TRP A 214 -29.31 -2.58 21.36
C TRP A 214 -27.91 -3.10 21.66
N ARG A 215 -27.38 -3.95 20.77
CA ARG A 215 -26.02 -4.48 20.88
C ARG A 215 -25.01 -3.51 20.28
N LEU A 216 -23.99 -3.12 21.05
CA LEU A 216 -22.88 -2.28 20.61
C LEU A 216 -21.78 -3.12 19.96
N LYS A 217 -20.73 -2.45 19.45
CA LYS A 217 -19.59 -3.10 18.79
C LYS A 217 -18.82 -4.06 19.70
N ASP A 218 -18.75 -3.77 21.00
CA ASP A 218 -18.06 -4.57 22.01
C ASP A 218 -18.93 -5.69 22.60
N ASP A 219 -20.03 -6.03 21.92
CA ASP A 219 -21.04 -7.01 22.34
C ASP A 219 -21.80 -6.65 23.64
N SER A 220 -21.57 -5.47 24.21
CA SER A 220 -22.40 -4.96 25.29
C SER A 220 -23.81 -4.62 24.79
N VAL A 221 -24.80 -4.72 25.68
CA VAL A 221 -26.20 -4.40 25.38
C VAL A 221 -26.63 -3.21 26.22
N VAL A 222 -27.21 -2.21 25.58
CA VAL A 222 -27.71 -0.99 26.21
C VAL A 222 -29.15 -0.72 25.77
N ASP A 223 -29.99 -0.24 26.68
CA ASP A 223 -31.33 0.18 26.33
C ASP A 223 -31.29 1.59 25.70
N ILE A 224 -31.76 1.70 24.46
CA ILE A 224 -31.76 2.96 23.71
C ILE A 224 -33.19 3.35 23.36
N PRO A 225 -33.60 4.62 23.56
CA PRO A 225 -34.85 5.12 23.06
C PRO A 225 -34.97 4.94 21.54
N LEU A 226 -36.12 4.48 21.06
CA LEU A 226 -36.39 4.28 19.64
C LEU A 226 -36.20 5.58 18.82
N GLY A 227 -36.48 6.75 19.43
CA GLY A 227 -36.21 8.05 18.84
C GLY A 227 -34.72 8.39 18.71
N GLU A 228 -33.90 7.98 19.67
CA GLU A 228 -32.44 8.18 19.66
C GLU A 228 -31.78 7.33 18.57
N LEU A 229 -32.22 6.08 18.38
CA LEU A 229 -31.76 5.21 17.28
C LEU A 229 -31.95 5.86 15.90
N ASN A 230 -33.07 6.56 15.68
CA ASN A 230 -33.30 7.30 14.44
C ASN A 230 -32.32 8.46 14.25
N LEU A 231 -31.98 9.17 15.33
CA LEU A 231 -31.02 10.28 15.29
C LEU A 231 -29.59 9.78 15.04
N ILE A 232 -29.21 8.67 15.68
CA ILE A 232 -27.95 7.97 15.44
C ILE A 232 -27.85 7.58 13.97
N TYR A 233 -28.88 6.91 13.45
CA TYR A 233 -28.92 6.49 12.05
C TYR A 233 -28.85 7.67 11.08
N PHE A 234 -29.61 8.73 11.34
CA PHE A 234 -29.57 9.95 10.53
C PHE A 234 -28.17 10.58 10.53
N SER A 235 -27.52 10.66 11.68
CA SER A 235 -26.17 11.23 11.79
C SER A 235 -25.14 10.38 11.05
N TRP A 236 -25.28 9.05 11.08
CA TRP A 236 -24.47 8.14 10.27
C TRP A 236 -24.69 8.35 8.76
N ILE A 237 -25.94 8.52 8.30
CA ILE A 237 -26.23 8.87 6.89
C ILE A 237 -25.54 10.19 6.50
N LEU A 238 -25.61 11.21 7.35
CA LEU A 238 -24.94 12.48 7.08
C LEU A 238 -23.42 12.33 6.97
N ARG A 239 -22.80 11.49 7.81
CA ARG A 239 -21.38 11.14 7.71
C ARG A 239 -21.06 10.51 6.34
N VAL A 240 -21.88 9.54 5.90
CA VAL A 240 -21.73 8.87 4.60
C VAL A 240 -21.81 9.88 3.45
N ILE A 241 -22.85 10.72 3.44
CA ILE A 241 -23.06 11.75 2.41
C ILE A 241 -21.88 12.74 2.39
N THR A 242 -21.41 13.17 3.56
CA THR A 242 -20.27 14.09 3.69
C THR A 242 -19.01 13.47 3.10
N ALA A 243 -18.73 12.20 3.41
CA ALA A 243 -17.59 11.47 2.85
C ALA A 243 -17.70 11.32 1.33
N GLN A 244 -18.89 10.99 0.81
CA GLN A 244 -19.14 10.89 -0.64
C GLN A 244 -18.93 12.23 -1.35
N ASN A 245 -19.49 13.32 -0.83
CA ASN A 245 -19.32 14.67 -1.39
C ASN A 245 -17.84 15.05 -1.47
N LYS A 246 -17.08 14.75 -0.42
CA LYS A 246 -15.64 14.99 -0.36
C LYS A 246 -14.87 14.14 -1.36
N TYR A 247 -15.19 12.85 -1.48
CA TYR A 247 -14.61 11.98 -2.51
C TYR A 247 -14.92 12.47 -3.92
N THR A 248 -16.14 12.95 -4.18
CA THR A 248 -16.51 13.56 -5.47
C THR A 248 -15.68 14.81 -5.75
N ALA A 249 -15.47 15.68 -4.76
CA ALA A 249 -14.63 16.86 -4.90
C ALA A 249 -13.16 16.50 -5.18
N ILE A 250 -12.61 15.53 -4.47
CA ILE A 250 -11.25 14.99 -4.70
C ILE A 250 -11.13 14.40 -6.10
N THR A 251 -12.11 13.60 -6.54
CA THR A 251 -12.13 13.02 -7.89
C THR A 251 -12.11 14.10 -8.96
N LYS A 252 -12.87 15.19 -8.78
CA LYS A 252 -12.84 16.36 -9.68
C LYS A 252 -11.47 17.05 -9.68
N LYS A 253 -10.78 17.14 -8.54
CA LYS A 253 -9.41 17.68 -8.47
C LYS A 253 -8.43 16.79 -9.25
N ILE A 254 -8.44 15.48 -9.00
CA ILE A 254 -7.58 14.50 -9.70
C ILE A 254 -7.72 14.60 -11.22
N LEU A 255 -8.94 14.76 -11.73
CA LEU A 255 -9.17 14.89 -13.17
C LEU A 255 -8.46 16.11 -13.78
N LYS A 256 -8.40 17.23 -13.06
CA LYS A 256 -7.85 18.52 -13.53
C LYS A 256 -6.32 18.61 -13.45
N VAL A 257 -5.69 17.81 -12.58
CA VAL A 257 -4.25 17.83 -12.35
C VAL A 257 -3.46 17.41 -13.59
N LYS A 258 -2.29 18.02 -13.79
CA LYS A 258 -1.41 17.76 -14.95
C LYS A 258 -0.13 17.00 -14.63
N ASN A 259 0.35 17.05 -13.38
CA ASN A 259 1.61 16.43 -12.97
C ASN A 259 1.44 15.62 -11.67
N VAL A 260 2.48 14.87 -11.32
CA VAL A 260 2.48 13.99 -10.14
C VAL A 260 2.49 14.78 -8.83
N GLU A 261 3.27 15.86 -8.76
CA GLU A 261 3.41 16.68 -7.55
C GLU A 261 2.04 17.23 -7.08
N GLU A 262 1.25 17.73 -8.02
CA GLU A 262 -0.13 18.17 -7.77
C GLU A 262 -1.04 17.02 -7.30
N LEU A 263 -0.86 15.77 -7.78
CA LEU A 263 -1.62 14.62 -7.31
C LEU A 263 -1.25 14.27 -5.87
N GLU A 264 0.05 14.26 -5.56
CA GLU A 264 0.58 13.97 -4.23
C GLU A 264 0.16 15.00 -3.18
N ALA A 265 -0.05 16.25 -3.61
CA ALA A 265 -0.55 17.33 -2.75
C ALA A 265 -2.03 17.16 -2.35
N ILE A 266 -2.82 16.33 -3.07
CA ILE A 266 -4.23 16.10 -2.73
C ILE A 266 -4.33 15.29 -1.44
N LYS A 267 -5.12 15.79 -0.48
CA LYS A 267 -5.35 15.14 0.82
C LYS A 267 -6.85 14.96 1.09
N TRP A 268 -7.16 14.01 1.96
CA TRP A 268 -8.50 13.80 2.50
C TRP A 268 -8.74 14.74 3.70
N GLU A 269 -8.83 16.06 3.46
CA GLU A 269 -9.08 17.09 4.50
C GLU A 269 -10.54 17.29 4.87
#